data_AF-A0A963W8A6-F1
#
_entry.id   AF-A0A963W8A6-F1
#
_cell.length_a   1.000
_cell.length_b   1.000
_cell.length_c   1.000
_cell.angle_alpha   90.00
_cell.angle_beta   90.00
_cell.angle_gamma   90.00
#
_symmetry.space_group_name_H-M   'P 1'
#
loop_
_entity.id
_entity.type
_entity.pdbx_description
1 polymer ?
#
loop_
_entity_poly.entity_id
_entity_poly.type
_entity_poly.pdbx_seq_one_letter_code
_entity_poly.pdbx_strand_id
1 'polypeptide(L)'
;MGLLDGILKNIAGAPDDVANLASKLGIDPAIAETAVAALGKAHQDPGDTIEVAAQSTGIDAGVLNQVRDAIGGEGSLASFASMLDRDGDGNPLNDIAGLAGGLFGKK
;
A
#
# COMPACT_ATOMS: atom_id res chain seq x y z
N MET A 1 7.75 -20.22 -6.99
CA MET A 1 7.78 -18.80 -6.56
C MET A 1 7.79 -17.94 -7.81
N GLY A 2 6.69 -17.24 -8.10
CA GLY A 2 6.50 -16.49 -9.34
C GLY A 2 6.90 -15.02 -9.20
N LEU A 3 7.04 -14.31 -10.32
CA LEU A 3 7.31 -12.87 -10.33
C LEU A 3 6.24 -12.07 -9.55
N LEU A 4 5.00 -12.56 -9.57
CA LEU A 4 3.86 -12.05 -8.80
C LEU A 4 4.04 -12.18 -7.28
N ASP A 5 4.73 -13.23 -6.83
CA ASP A 5 5.07 -13.48 -5.42
C ASP A 5 6.19 -12.53 -4.96
N GLY A 6 7.15 -12.24 -5.85
CA GLY A 6 8.16 -11.20 -5.63
C GLY A 6 7.57 -9.79 -5.60
N ILE A 7 6.56 -9.54 -6.43
CA ILE A 7 5.81 -8.28 -6.47
C ILE A 7 4.97 -8.13 -5.19
N LEU A 8 4.13 -9.11 -4.83
CA LEU A 8 3.38 -9.10 -3.56
C LEU A 8 4.28 -8.97 -2.34
N LYS A 9 5.43 -9.64 -2.33
CA LYS A 9 6.44 -9.50 -1.26
C LYS A 9 7.04 -8.10 -1.18
N ASN A 10 7.21 -7.42 -2.32
CA ASN A 10 7.69 -6.04 -2.36
C ASN A 10 6.58 -4.97 -2.22
N ILE A 11 5.31 -5.34 -2.39
CA ILE A 11 4.19 -4.38 -2.58
C ILE A 11 3.21 -4.38 -1.43
N ALA A 12 2.86 -5.55 -0.93
CA ALA A 12 1.87 -5.72 0.12
C ALA A 12 2.63 -6.29 1.31
N GLY A 13 3.38 -5.41 1.98
CA GLY A 13 4.24 -5.70 3.13
C GLY A 13 4.09 -7.14 3.59
N ALA A 14 4.92 -8.03 3.05
CA ALA A 14 4.90 -9.42 3.48
C ALA A 14 5.00 -9.43 5.01
N PRO A 15 4.46 -10.44 5.70
CA PRO A 15 4.57 -10.51 7.15
C PRO A 15 6.01 -10.26 7.65
N ASP A 16 7.02 -10.66 6.86
CA ASP A 16 8.43 -10.33 7.10
C ASP A 16 8.77 -8.83 6.95
N ASP A 17 8.28 -8.14 5.91
CA ASP A 17 8.54 -6.72 5.64
C ASP A 17 7.82 -5.80 6.63
N VAL A 18 6.58 -6.13 7.01
CA VAL A 18 5.85 -5.40 8.06
C VAL A 18 6.51 -5.61 9.42
N ALA A 19 6.95 -6.83 9.75
CA ALA A 19 7.68 -7.09 10.98
C ALA A 19 9.03 -6.35 11.04
N ASN A 20 9.76 -6.31 9.91
CA ASN A 20 11.01 -5.57 9.79
C ASN A 20 10.79 -4.05 9.88
N LEU A 21 9.73 -3.54 9.26
CA LEU A 21 9.30 -2.14 9.33
C LEU A 21 8.96 -1.75 10.77
N ALA A 22 8.12 -2.55 11.43
CA ALA A 22 7.73 -2.36 12.82
C ALA A 22 8.94 -2.32 13.75
N SER A 23 9.86 -3.27 13.58
CA SER A 23 11.12 -3.34 14.35
C SER A 23 12.01 -2.11 14.13
N LYS A 24 12.12 -1.61 12.90
CA LYS A 24 12.92 -0.41 12.56
C LYS A 24 12.33 0.87 13.16
N LEU A 25 11.01 0.98 13.17
CA LEU A 25 10.31 2.16 13.69
C LEU A 25 10.04 2.07 15.20
N GLY A 26 10.29 0.92 15.82
CA GLY A 26 10.01 0.69 17.24
C GLY A 26 8.51 0.69 17.55
N ILE A 27 7.68 0.27 16.60
CA ILE A 27 6.22 0.20 16.73
C ILE A 27 5.74 -1.26 16.77
N ASP A 28 4.50 -1.46 17.22
CA ASP A 28 3.88 -2.78 17.20
C ASP A 28 3.64 -3.27 15.75
N PRO A 29 3.89 -4.55 15.42
CA PRO A 29 3.65 -5.09 14.09
C PRO A 29 2.22 -4.88 13.57
N ALA A 30 1.21 -4.99 14.43
CA ALA A 30 -0.18 -4.76 14.04
C ALA A 30 -0.45 -3.28 13.73
N ILE A 31 0.23 -2.36 14.42
CA ILE A 31 0.18 -0.92 14.08
C ILE A 31 0.87 -0.66 12.74
N ALA A 32 2.02 -1.29 12.47
CA ALA A 32 2.69 -1.17 11.18
C ALA A 32 1.81 -1.69 10.02
N GLU A 33 1.17 -2.85 10.20
CA GLU A 33 0.25 -3.43 9.22
C GLU A 33 -0.94 -2.49 8.94
N THR A 34 -1.59 -2.02 10.02
CA THR A 34 -2.74 -1.12 9.94
C THR A 34 -2.36 0.21 9.27
N ALA A 35 -1.18 0.75 9.58
CA ALA A 35 -0.67 1.97 8.97
C ALA A 35 -0.42 1.80 7.47
N VAL A 36 0.27 0.72 7.04
CA VAL A 36 0.53 0.46 5.62
C VAL A 36 -0.77 0.31 4.84
N ALA A 37 -1.73 -0.46 5.37
CA ALA A 37 -3.02 -0.66 4.72
C ALA A 37 -3.82 0.65 4.62
N ALA A 38 -3.85 1.45 5.68
CA ALA A 38 -4.56 2.72 5.72
C ALA A 38 -3.94 3.75 4.77
N LEU A 39 -2.62 3.86 4.73
CA LEU A 39 -1.91 4.76 3.81
C LEU A 39 -2.16 4.37 2.35
N GLY A 40 -2.12 3.08 2.02
CA GLY A 40 -2.40 2.59 0.67
C GLY A 40 -3.82 2.92 0.21
N LYS A 41 -4.80 2.80 1.12
CA LYS A 41 -6.21 3.15 0.83
C LYS A 41 -6.41 4.67 0.74
N ALA A 42 -5.92 5.41 1.73
CA ALA A 42 -6.09 6.85 1.86
C ALA A 42 -5.46 7.63 0.69
N HIS A 43 -4.47 7.07 -0.01
CA HIS A 43 -3.85 7.73 -1.16
C HIS A 43 -4.80 7.92 -2.35
N GLN A 44 -5.86 7.12 -2.43
CA GLN A 44 -6.88 7.22 -3.48
C GLN A 44 -8.01 8.20 -3.11
N ASP A 45 -8.11 8.57 -1.84
CA ASP A 45 -9.13 9.47 -1.34
C ASP A 45 -8.73 10.93 -1.57
N PRO A 46 -9.69 11.84 -1.82
CA PRO A 46 -9.40 13.26 -1.93
C PRO A 46 -8.96 13.82 -0.57
N GLY A 47 -7.77 14.43 -0.52
CA GLY A 47 -7.23 15.06 0.68
C GLY A 47 -5.77 14.67 0.93
N ASP A 48 -5.26 15.05 2.10
CA ASP A 48 -3.93 14.60 2.55
C ASP A 48 -3.99 13.13 3.00
N THR A 49 -3.13 12.28 2.43
CA THR A 49 -3.12 10.84 2.70
C THR A 49 -2.87 10.54 4.18
N ILE A 50 -2.04 11.33 4.87
CA ILE A 50 -1.75 11.12 6.29
C ILE A 50 -2.96 11.50 7.13
N GLU A 51 -3.62 12.63 6.83
CA GLU A 51 -4.82 13.04 7.55
C GLU A 51 -5.94 12.01 7.40
N VAL A 52 -6.20 11.52 6.18
CA VAL A 52 -7.23 10.51 5.93
C VAL A 52 -6.90 9.17 6.62
N ALA A 53 -5.63 8.74 6.57
CA ALA A 53 -5.19 7.53 7.26
C ALA A 53 -5.28 7.68 8.80
N ALA A 54 -4.93 8.84 9.34
CA ALA A 54 -5.01 9.13 10.77
C ALA A 54 -6.47 9.12 11.25
N GLN A 55 -7.36 9.77 10.52
CA GLN A 55 -8.79 9.81 10.85
C GLN A 55 -9.45 8.43 10.81
N SER A 56 -9.04 7.57 9.87
CA SER A 56 -9.63 6.23 9.70
C SER A 56 -9.11 5.20 10.70
N THR A 57 -7.88 5.36 11.20
CA THR A 57 -7.23 4.36 12.07
C THR A 57 -7.09 4.81 13.52
N GLY A 58 -7.09 6.11 13.77
CA GLY A 58 -6.69 6.68 15.07
C GLY A 58 -5.18 6.61 15.33
N ILE A 59 -4.36 6.21 14.35
CA ILE A 59 -2.90 6.21 14.47
C ILE A 59 -2.40 7.65 14.37
N ASP A 60 -1.41 7.98 15.19
CA ASP A 60 -0.77 9.30 15.16
C ASP A 60 -0.18 9.63 13.78
N ALA A 61 -0.42 10.87 13.32
CA ALA A 61 0.04 11.34 12.03
C ALA A 61 1.58 11.28 11.87
N GLY A 62 2.34 11.45 12.96
CA GLY A 62 3.79 11.30 12.96
C GLY A 62 4.23 9.86 12.70
N VAL A 63 3.56 8.88 13.30
CA VAL A 63 3.80 7.45 13.05
C VAL A 63 3.45 7.09 11.60
N LEU A 64 2.32 7.59 11.09
CA LEU A 64 1.93 7.39 9.69
C LEU A 64 2.94 8.00 8.70
N ASN A 65 3.47 9.18 8.99
CA ASN A 65 4.55 9.78 8.20
C ASN A 65 5.80 8.89 8.20
N GLN A 66 6.22 8.38 9.37
CA GLN A 66 7.38 7.49 9.46
C GLN A 66 7.19 6.20 8.68
N VAL A 67 5.98 5.62 8.72
CA VAL A 67 5.63 4.43 7.94
C VAL A 67 5.69 4.74 6.45
N ARG A 68 5.06 5.84 5.99
CA ARG A 68 5.12 6.30 4.59
C ARG A 68 6.56 6.43 4.10
N ASP A 69 7.40 7.12 4.88
CA ASP A 69 8.79 7.36 4.50
C ASP A 69 9.58 6.05 4.42
N ALA A 70 9.34 5.13 5.36
CA ALA A 70 9.99 3.83 5.40
C ALA A 70 9.56 2.88 4.27
N ILE A 71 8.36 3.03 3.70
CA ILE A 71 7.91 2.30 2.50
C ILE A 71 8.29 2.99 1.19
N GLY A 72 9.08 4.07 1.25
CA GLY A 72 9.64 4.75 0.07
C GLY A 72 9.05 6.13 -0.22
N GLY A 73 8.25 6.69 0.69
CA GLY A 73 7.68 8.03 0.56
C GLY A 73 6.60 8.14 -0.52
N GLU A 74 6.15 9.37 -0.74
CA GLU A 74 5.05 9.68 -1.69
C GLU A 74 5.37 9.27 -3.14
N GLY A 75 6.62 9.40 -3.56
CA GLY A 75 7.05 9.02 -4.92
C GLY A 75 6.99 7.52 -5.20
N SER A 76 7.22 6.68 -4.18
CA SER A 76 7.12 5.22 -4.33
C SER A 76 5.67 4.77 -4.36
N LEU A 77 4.80 5.39 -3.55
CA LEU A 77 3.34 5.17 -3.60
C LEU A 77 2.75 5.60 -4.95
N ALA A 78 3.14 6.76 -5.46
CA ALA A 78 2.69 7.23 -6.77
C ALA A 78 3.20 6.32 -7.90
N SER A 79 4.49 5.93 -7.86
CA SER A 79 5.05 4.99 -8.84
C SER A 79 4.36 3.62 -8.78
N PHE A 80 4.00 3.17 -7.59
CA PHE A 80 3.26 1.94 -7.38
C PHE A 80 1.85 2.03 -7.97
N ALA A 81 1.12 3.12 -7.68
CA ALA A 81 -0.19 3.37 -8.25
C ALA A 81 -0.13 3.43 -9.78
N SER A 82 0.85 4.12 -10.36
CA SER A 82 1.07 4.16 -11.82
C SER A 82 1.49 2.82 -12.43
N MET A 83 2.09 1.91 -11.67
CA MET A 83 2.36 0.54 -12.16
C MET A 83 1.10 -0.33 -12.19
N LEU A 84 0.16 -0.10 -11.27
CA LEU A 84 -1.13 -0.80 -11.26
C LEU A 84 -2.11 -0.21 -12.28
N ASP A 85 -2.11 1.11 -12.47
CA ASP A 85 -2.92 1.86 -13.44
C ASP A 85 -2.36 1.64 -14.85
N ARG A 86 -2.74 0.52 -15.44
CA ARG A 86 -2.09 -0.02 -16.63
C ARG A 86 -2.68 0.58 -17.91
N ASP A 87 -3.94 0.99 -17.87
CA ASP A 87 -4.61 1.72 -18.95
C ASP A 87 -4.48 3.25 -18.83
N GLY A 88 -4.01 3.76 -17.68
CA GLY A 88 -3.69 5.16 -17.46
C GLY A 88 -4.91 6.03 -17.20
N ASP A 89 -6.02 5.44 -16.77
CA ASP A 89 -7.27 6.15 -16.47
C ASP A 89 -7.31 6.76 -15.05
N GLY A 90 -6.27 6.51 -14.26
CA GLY A 90 -6.14 6.99 -12.88
C GLY A 90 -6.82 6.10 -11.84
N ASN A 91 -7.36 4.94 -12.23
CA ASN A 91 -8.05 3.99 -11.35
C ASN A 91 -7.41 2.58 -11.38
N PRO A 92 -6.31 2.38 -10.64
CA PRO A 92 -5.61 1.09 -10.59
C PRO A 92 -6.47 -0.10 -10.10
N LEU A 93 -7.57 0.15 -9.37
CA LEU A 93 -8.46 -0.91 -8.88
C LEU A 93 -9.21 -1.60 -10.02
N ASN A 94 -9.58 -0.83 -11.04
CA ASN A 94 -10.19 -1.31 -12.27
C ASN A 94 -9.23 -2.28 -12.97
N ASP A 95 -7.96 -1.89 -13.13
CA ASP A 95 -6.97 -2.69 -13.83
C ASP A 95 -6.66 -4.01 -13.11
N ILE A 96 -6.53 -3.97 -11.78
CA ILE A 96 -6.34 -5.18 -10.97
C ILE A 96 -7.55 -6.10 -11.12
N ALA A 97 -8.76 -5.55 -11.03
CA ALA A 97 -9.98 -6.31 -11.20
C ALA A 97 -10.11 -6.88 -12.62
N GLY A 98 -9.69 -6.13 -13.63
CA GLY A 98 -9.63 -6.56 -15.03
C GLY A 98 -8.59 -7.65 -15.26
N LEU A 99 -7.42 -7.56 -14.61
CA LEU A 99 -6.38 -8.59 -14.66
C LEU A 99 -6.87 -9.89 -13.99
N ALA A 100 -7.48 -9.80 -12.81
CA ALA A 100 -8.08 -10.94 -12.13
C ALA A 100 -9.23 -11.53 -12.97
N GLY A 101 -10.11 -10.68 -13.50
CA GLY A 101 -11.21 -11.06 -14.37
C GLY A 101 -10.75 -11.75 -15.66
N GLY A 102 -9.63 -11.31 -16.25
CA GLY A 102 -9.05 -11.93 -17.45
C GLY A 102 -8.40 -13.29 -17.20
N LEU A 103 -7.89 -13.53 -15.99
CA LEU A 103 -7.30 -14.80 -15.59
C LEU A 103 -8.36 -15.84 -15.16
N PHE A 104 -9.43 -15.40 -14.52
CA PHE A 104 -10.52 -16.28 -14.05
C PHE A 104 -11.72 -16.38 -15.01
N GLY A 105 -11.86 -15.44 -15.94
CA GLY A 105 -12.99 -15.33 -16.86
C GLY A 105 -12.84 -16.09 -18.18
N LYS A 106 -11.71 -16.77 -18.40
CA LYS A 106 -11.52 -17.56 -19.62
C LYS A 106 -11.99 -19.01 -19.38
N LYS A 107 -13.24 -19.27 -19.74
CA LYS A 107 -13.66 -20.59 -20.24
C LYS A 107 -13.33 -20.68 -21.72
#